data_AF-A0A8J3IXL7-F1
#
_entry.id   AF-A0A8J3IXL7-F1
#
_cell.length_a   1.000
_cell.length_b   1.000
_cell.length_c   1.000
_cell.angle_alpha   90.00
_cell.angle_beta   90.00
_cell.angle_gamma   90.00
#
_symmetry.space_group_name_H-M   'P 1'
#
loop_
_entity.id
_entity.type
_entity.pdbx_description
1 polymer ?
#
loop_
_entity_poly.entity_id
_entity_poly.type
_entity_poly.pdbx_seq_one_letter_code
_entity_poly.pdbx_strand_id
1 'polypeptide(L)'
;MSQNKEHDPKRRFRIFGGQSAPISTDGKGRQILYRCPSCSKVWLQDGPKPLLDLAAQMLAPLAERLQADLEHLPLMPCRLCLLKLNAGSLEIDAYPESGYGLNYEEPGGRRLQLGIRPVKLLSHPMQGAAEIPTNEQELLALLLWFAGLDSSLSVRLFSQQENEILSREPPAPDRRWKGLSFVLPCPPLRDAVIVMILSALPVEVPLDAQETILLWKLLTALKAAAMIHEQ
;
A
#
# COMPACT_ATOMS: atom_id res chain seq x y z
N MET A 1 -10.72 -9.43 -50.10
CA MET A 1 -11.96 -9.56 -49.31
C MET A 1 -11.59 -10.04 -47.92
N SER A 2 -11.33 -9.08 -47.01
CA SER A 2 -10.96 -9.39 -45.63
C SER A 2 -12.23 -9.69 -44.83
N GLN A 3 -12.41 -10.94 -44.45
CA GLN A 3 -13.51 -11.35 -43.58
C GLN A 3 -13.30 -10.74 -42.19
N ASN A 4 -14.15 -9.78 -41.83
CA ASN A 4 -14.33 -9.31 -40.47
C ASN A 4 -14.75 -10.51 -39.62
N LYS A 5 -13.83 -11.05 -38.82
CA LYS A 5 -14.18 -12.01 -37.77
C LYS A 5 -14.98 -11.28 -36.70
N GLU A 6 -16.31 -11.34 -36.82
CA GLU A 6 -17.23 -11.01 -35.74
C GLU A 6 -16.73 -11.68 -34.46
N HIS A 7 -16.32 -10.85 -33.50
CA HIS A 7 -15.89 -11.31 -32.19
C HIS A 7 -17.12 -11.81 -31.44
N ASP A 8 -17.26 -13.12 -31.33
CA ASP A 8 -18.26 -13.77 -30.51
C ASP A 8 -18.21 -13.20 -29.07
N PRO A 9 -19.23 -12.44 -28.62
CA PRO A 9 -19.25 -11.81 -27.31
C PRO A 9 -19.16 -12.87 -26.19
N LYS A 10 -19.62 -14.11 -26.43
CA LYS A 10 -19.60 -15.19 -25.42
C LYS A 10 -18.18 -15.67 -25.08
N ARG A 11 -17.19 -15.48 -25.98
CA ARG A 11 -15.79 -15.82 -25.68
C ARG A 11 -15.13 -14.82 -24.71
N ARG A 12 -15.54 -13.54 -24.73
CA ARG A 12 -14.98 -12.51 -23.84
C ARG A 12 -15.36 -12.71 -22.37
N PHE A 13 -16.54 -13.27 -22.11
CA PHE A 13 -17.01 -13.55 -20.74
C PHE A 13 -16.19 -14.64 -20.03
N ARG A 14 -15.58 -15.58 -20.75
CA ARG A 14 -14.83 -16.69 -20.11
C ARG A 14 -13.53 -16.25 -19.45
N ILE A 15 -12.88 -15.20 -19.93
CA ILE A 15 -11.56 -14.78 -19.45
C ILE A 15 -11.65 -14.19 -18.02
N PHE A 16 -12.81 -13.66 -17.63
CA PHE A 16 -13.02 -13.00 -16.34
C PHE A 16 -13.91 -13.82 -15.39
N GLY A 17 -14.04 -15.13 -15.60
CA GLY A 17 -14.89 -15.99 -14.77
C GLY A 17 -16.39 -15.76 -14.99
N GLY A 18 -16.79 -15.35 -16.18
CA GLY A 18 -18.21 -15.13 -16.53
C GLY A 18 -18.75 -13.75 -16.21
N GLN A 19 -18.00 -12.90 -15.47
CA GLN A 19 -18.43 -11.55 -15.12
C GLN A 19 -18.31 -10.56 -16.30
N SER A 20 -19.15 -9.53 -16.26
CA SER A 20 -18.98 -8.32 -17.06
C SER A 20 -17.77 -7.53 -16.56
N ALA A 21 -16.91 -7.11 -17.49
CA ALA A 21 -15.74 -6.27 -17.22
C ALA A 21 -15.94 -4.87 -17.84
N PRO A 22 -16.74 -3.98 -17.23
CA PRO A 22 -16.91 -2.62 -17.72
C PRO A 22 -15.61 -1.83 -17.62
N ILE A 23 -15.58 -0.67 -18.26
CA ILE A 23 -14.45 0.27 -18.16
C ILE A 23 -14.36 0.74 -16.68
N SER A 24 -13.13 0.91 -16.19
CA SER A 24 -12.86 1.41 -14.84
C SER A 24 -13.44 2.80 -14.61
N THR A 25 -13.59 3.16 -13.32
CA THR A 25 -14.15 4.46 -12.92
C THR A 25 -13.33 5.65 -13.43
N ASP A 26 -12.02 5.46 -13.60
CA ASP A 26 -11.09 6.46 -14.14
C ASP A 26 -10.91 6.39 -15.67
N GLY A 27 -11.64 5.51 -16.35
CA GLY A 27 -11.53 5.29 -17.79
C GLY A 27 -10.32 4.45 -18.22
N LYS A 28 -9.41 4.10 -17.30
CA LYS A 28 -8.15 3.41 -17.58
C LYS A 28 -8.18 1.94 -17.14
N GLY A 29 -8.68 1.08 -18.02
CA GLY A 29 -8.68 -0.37 -17.80
C GLY A 29 -10.09 -0.90 -17.54
N ARG A 30 -10.20 -1.88 -16.64
CA ARG A 30 -11.43 -2.67 -16.44
C ARG A 30 -11.74 -2.85 -14.96
N GLN A 31 -13.02 -3.06 -14.66
CA GLN A 31 -13.50 -3.47 -13.34
C GLN A 31 -13.68 -4.98 -13.28
N ILE A 32 -13.01 -5.63 -12.33
CA ILE A 32 -13.02 -7.10 -12.22
C ILE A 32 -12.96 -7.49 -10.73
N LEU A 33 -13.91 -8.30 -10.27
CA LEU A 33 -13.83 -8.94 -8.96
C LEU A 33 -12.97 -10.20 -9.05
N TYR A 34 -12.10 -10.37 -8.06
CA TYR A 34 -11.21 -11.52 -7.92
C TYR A 34 -11.35 -12.13 -6.53
N ARG A 35 -11.06 -13.43 -6.42
CA ARG A 35 -10.87 -14.11 -5.13
C ARG A 35 -9.39 -14.41 -4.94
N CYS A 36 -8.83 -14.01 -3.80
CA CYS A 36 -7.46 -14.33 -3.48
C CYS A 36 -7.31 -15.83 -3.15
N PRO A 37 -6.45 -16.59 -3.84
CA PRO A 37 -6.24 -18.01 -3.52
C PRO A 37 -5.56 -18.22 -2.16
N SER A 38 -4.88 -17.21 -1.60
CA SER A 38 -4.10 -17.34 -0.37
C SER A 38 -4.88 -16.98 0.90
N CYS A 39 -5.75 -15.96 0.85
CA CYS A 39 -6.55 -15.53 2.00
C CYS A 39 -8.05 -15.63 1.77
N SER A 40 -8.49 -16.13 0.60
CA SER A 40 -9.89 -16.28 0.19
C SER A 40 -10.72 -14.99 0.13
N LYS A 41 -10.16 -13.83 0.49
CA LYS A 41 -10.83 -12.52 0.43
C LYS A 41 -11.13 -12.14 -1.02
N VAL A 42 -12.30 -11.51 -1.20
CA VAL A 42 -12.70 -10.91 -2.48
C VAL A 42 -12.20 -9.47 -2.55
N TRP A 43 -11.70 -9.07 -3.71
CA TRP A 43 -11.20 -7.72 -3.95
C TRP A 43 -11.55 -7.28 -5.38
N LEU A 44 -11.57 -5.97 -5.62
CA LEU A 44 -11.91 -5.38 -6.91
C LEU A 44 -10.66 -4.75 -7.53
N GLN A 45 -10.36 -5.11 -8.76
CA GLN A 45 -9.47 -4.32 -9.62
C GLN A 45 -10.33 -3.27 -10.32
N ASP A 46 -10.08 -1.98 -10.08
CA ASP A 46 -10.71 -0.87 -10.80
C ASP A 46 -9.64 -0.12 -11.60
N GLY A 47 -9.38 -0.59 -12.82
CA GLY A 47 -8.30 -0.03 -13.63
C GLY A 47 -6.94 -0.33 -13.00
N PRO A 48 -6.07 0.66 -12.73
CA PRO A 48 -4.83 0.45 -11.98
C PRO A 48 -5.04 0.40 -10.45
N LYS A 49 -6.22 0.77 -9.94
CA LYS A 49 -6.50 0.92 -8.51
C LYS A 49 -7.11 -0.36 -7.91
N PRO A 50 -6.41 -1.06 -7.01
CA PRO A 50 -7.00 -2.19 -6.30
C PRO A 50 -7.81 -1.69 -5.09
N LEU A 51 -9.07 -2.12 -5.00
CA LEU A 51 -9.92 -1.94 -3.83
C LEU A 51 -9.91 -3.23 -3.02
N LEU A 52 -9.23 -3.17 -1.88
CA LEU A 52 -9.02 -4.28 -0.96
C LEU A 52 -10.02 -4.19 0.20
N ASP A 53 -10.23 -5.31 0.88
CA ASP A 53 -11.07 -5.40 2.10
C ASP A 53 -12.48 -4.82 1.90
N LEU A 54 -13.11 -5.17 0.77
CA LEU A 54 -14.46 -4.75 0.45
C LEU A 54 -15.42 -5.20 1.56
N ALA A 55 -16.11 -4.24 2.19
CA ALA A 55 -17.14 -4.54 3.16
C ALA A 55 -18.25 -5.40 2.53
N ALA A 56 -18.80 -6.35 3.30
CA ALA A 56 -19.81 -7.28 2.82
C ALA A 56 -21.01 -6.57 2.14
N GLN A 57 -21.42 -5.43 2.71
CA GLN A 57 -22.49 -4.58 2.17
C GLN A 57 -22.19 -3.97 0.79
N MET A 58 -20.92 -3.81 0.40
CA MET A 58 -20.54 -3.34 -0.93
C MET A 58 -20.40 -4.48 -1.94
N LEU A 59 -20.14 -5.69 -1.46
CA LEU A 59 -19.77 -6.80 -2.32
C LEU A 59 -20.96 -7.29 -3.17
N ALA A 60 -22.14 -7.44 -2.58
CA ALA A 60 -23.33 -7.89 -3.32
C ALA A 60 -23.75 -6.90 -4.43
N PRO A 61 -23.85 -5.57 -4.19
CA PRO A 61 -24.11 -4.59 -5.26
C PRO A 61 -23.05 -4.59 -6.36
N LEU A 62 -21.77 -4.75 -6.00
CA LEU A 62 -20.69 -4.85 -6.99
C LEU A 62 -20.81 -6.12 -7.84
N ALA A 63 -21.09 -7.26 -7.22
CA ALA A 63 -21.27 -8.52 -7.91
C ALA A 63 -22.46 -8.47 -8.89
N GLU A 64 -23.59 -7.92 -8.46
CA GLU A 64 -24.77 -7.73 -9.33
C GLU A 64 -24.44 -6.84 -10.54
N ARG A 65 -23.85 -5.67 -10.29
CA ARG A 65 -23.47 -4.71 -11.34
C ARG A 65 -22.47 -5.30 -12.34
N LEU A 66 -21.52 -6.10 -11.85
CA LEU A 66 -20.52 -6.77 -12.68
C LEU A 66 -21.02 -8.12 -13.21
N GLN A 67 -22.25 -8.54 -12.90
CA GLN A 67 -22.77 -9.87 -13.23
C GLN A 67 -21.81 -10.99 -12.81
N ALA A 68 -21.17 -10.83 -11.66
CA ALA A 68 -20.17 -11.74 -11.13
C ALA A 68 -20.82 -12.77 -10.21
N ASP A 69 -20.48 -14.04 -10.42
CA ASP A 69 -20.79 -15.10 -9.47
C ASP A 69 -19.69 -15.13 -8.39
N LEU A 70 -20.05 -14.81 -7.15
CA LEU A 70 -19.10 -14.75 -6.03
C LEU A 70 -18.48 -16.12 -5.72
N GLU A 71 -19.12 -17.23 -6.04
CA GLU A 71 -18.60 -18.57 -5.82
C GLU A 71 -17.55 -18.95 -6.88
N HIS A 72 -17.66 -18.38 -8.09
CA HIS A 72 -16.85 -18.74 -9.26
C HIS A 72 -15.96 -17.59 -9.76
N LEU A 73 -15.57 -16.66 -8.88
CA LEU A 73 -14.67 -15.56 -9.23
C LEU A 73 -13.31 -16.06 -9.74
N PRO A 74 -12.68 -15.35 -10.70
CA PRO A 74 -11.32 -15.65 -11.11
C PRO A 74 -10.37 -15.54 -9.91
N LEU A 75 -9.43 -16.49 -9.84
CA LEU A 75 -8.42 -16.52 -8.79
C LEU A 75 -7.27 -15.58 -9.14
N MET A 76 -7.00 -14.61 -8.28
CA MET A 76 -5.84 -13.74 -8.37
C MET A 76 -5.39 -13.35 -6.96
N PRO A 77 -4.11 -13.55 -6.60
CA PRO A 77 -3.56 -13.06 -5.34
C PRO A 77 -3.91 -11.59 -5.12
N CYS A 78 -4.56 -11.27 -4.00
CA CYS A 78 -4.80 -9.86 -3.67
C CYS A 78 -3.48 -9.16 -3.42
N ARG A 79 -3.45 -7.84 -3.56
CA ARG A 79 -2.20 -7.09 -3.37
C ARG A 79 -1.55 -7.37 -2.02
N LEU A 80 -2.34 -7.64 -0.97
CA LEU A 80 -1.81 -8.01 0.36
C LEU A 80 -1.10 -9.35 0.37
N CYS A 81 -1.69 -10.36 -0.26
CA CYS A 81 -1.06 -11.67 -0.35
C CYS A 81 0.09 -11.66 -1.36
N LEU A 82 0.04 -10.84 -2.41
CA LEU A 82 1.20 -10.60 -3.26
C LEU A 82 2.35 -9.98 -2.47
N LEU A 83 2.10 -9.00 -1.59
CA LEU A 83 3.16 -8.44 -0.74
C LEU A 83 3.78 -9.50 0.17
N LYS A 84 2.96 -10.43 0.71
CA LYS A 84 3.42 -11.58 1.50
C LYS A 84 4.21 -12.60 0.68
N LEU A 85 3.72 -12.93 -0.52
CA LEU A 85 4.24 -14.01 -1.37
C LEU A 85 5.41 -13.59 -2.25
N ASN A 86 5.43 -12.34 -2.71
CA ASN A 86 6.48 -11.77 -3.56
C ASN A 86 7.65 -11.20 -2.74
N ALA A 87 7.78 -11.52 -1.44
CA ALA A 87 8.99 -11.27 -0.65
C ALA A 87 9.67 -9.92 -0.93
N GLY A 88 8.87 -8.83 -0.98
CA GLY A 88 9.49 -7.51 -0.95
C GLY A 88 10.32 -7.39 0.33
N SER A 89 11.48 -6.74 0.26
CA SER A 89 12.32 -6.56 1.44
C SER A 89 11.73 -5.44 2.29
N LEU A 90 11.37 -5.73 3.55
CA LEU A 90 11.04 -4.72 4.54
C LEU A 90 12.24 -4.55 5.46
N GLU A 91 12.93 -3.44 5.30
CA GLU A 91 14.06 -3.04 6.13
C GLU A 91 13.58 -2.04 7.17
N ILE A 92 14.07 -2.17 8.40
CA ILE A 92 13.73 -1.29 9.51
C ILE A 92 15.03 -0.79 10.11
N ASP A 93 15.14 0.53 10.18
CA ASP A 93 16.25 1.23 10.77
C ASP A 93 15.76 2.03 11.99
N ALA A 94 16.55 2.03 13.05
CA ALA A 94 16.48 3.02 14.10
C ALA A 94 17.49 4.14 13.81
N TYR A 95 17.09 5.37 14.07
CA TYR A 95 17.98 6.52 14.08
C TYR A 95 18.10 6.96 15.54
N PRO A 96 19.29 6.81 16.16
CA PRO A 96 19.51 7.19 17.55
C PRO A 96 18.92 8.56 17.83
N GLU A 97 18.05 8.62 18.85
CA GLU A 97 17.27 9.79 19.25
C GLU A 97 16.27 10.31 18.21
N SER A 98 16.44 10.00 16.93
CA SER A 98 15.75 10.62 15.79
C SER A 98 14.51 9.88 15.29
N GLY A 99 14.24 8.66 15.77
CA GLY A 99 13.05 7.88 15.44
C GLY A 99 13.34 6.65 14.58
N TYR A 100 12.34 6.19 13.83
CA TYR A 100 12.39 4.94 13.07
C TYR A 100 12.14 5.18 11.58
N GLY A 101 12.83 4.44 10.73
CA GLY A 101 12.61 4.37 9.28
C GLY A 101 12.27 2.96 8.86
N LEU A 102 11.33 2.82 7.96
CA LEU A 102 10.98 1.56 7.32
C LEU A 102 11.05 1.75 5.82
N ASN A 103 11.73 0.84 5.13
CA ASN A 103 11.87 0.84 3.69
C ASN A 103 11.29 -0.45 3.14
N TYR A 104 10.44 -0.35 2.13
CA TYR A 104 9.87 -1.51 1.47
C TYR A 104 10.10 -1.46 -0.04
N GLU A 105 10.65 -2.53 -0.59
CA GLU A 105 10.88 -2.69 -2.03
C GLU A 105 10.17 -3.93 -2.58
N GLU A 106 9.24 -3.74 -3.53
CA GLU A 106 8.56 -4.84 -4.25
C GLU A 106 9.41 -5.33 -5.44
N PRO A 107 9.41 -6.64 -5.77
CA PRO A 107 9.91 -7.11 -7.06
C PRO A 107 9.08 -6.48 -8.19
N GLY A 108 9.70 -5.57 -8.94
CA GLY A 108 9.01 -4.63 -9.83
C GLY A 108 9.36 -3.16 -9.56
N GLY A 109 10.25 -2.90 -8.59
CA GLY A 109 10.90 -1.60 -8.39
C GLY A 109 9.97 -0.55 -7.74
N ARG A 110 8.84 -0.97 -7.15
CA ARG A 110 8.07 -0.07 -6.31
C ARG A 110 8.80 0.07 -4.98
N ARG A 111 9.17 1.30 -4.65
CA ARG A 111 9.80 1.65 -3.38
C ARG A 111 8.86 2.48 -2.53
N LEU A 112 8.77 2.13 -1.26
CA LEU A 112 8.02 2.85 -0.25
C LEU A 112 8.97 3.18 0.89
N GLN A 113 8.80 4.36 1.49
CA GLN A 113 9.48 4.73 2.73
C GLN A 113 8.47 5.24 3.75
N LEU A 114 8.66 4.86 5.02
CA LEU A 114 7.92 5.33 6.17
C LEU A 114 8.93 5.84 7.20
N GLY A 115 8.80 7.10 7.60
CA GLY A 115 9.59 7.68 8.68
C GLY A 115 8.68 8.08 9.83
N ILE A 116 9.05 7.73 11.06
CA ILE A 116 8.34 8.10 12.29
C ILE A 116 9.32 8.81 13.20
N ARG A 117 9.14 10.10 13.46
CA ARG A 117 10.10 10.92 14.20
C ARG A 117 9.40 11.81 15.24
N PRO A 118 9.96 12.00 16.45
CA PRO A 118 9.43 12.98 17.40
C PRO A 118 9.42 14.40 16.82
N VAL A 119 8.32 15.13 17.01
CA VAL A 119 8.15 16.51 16.48
C VAL A 119 9.22 17.46 17.01
N LYS A 120 9.62 17.30 18.28
CA LYS A 120 10.65 18.13 18.92
C LYS A 120 12.02 18.07 18.23
N LEU A 121 12.25 17.06 17.40
CA LEU A 121 13.51 16.82 16.70
C LEU A 121 13.48 17.22 15.23
N LEU A 122 12.39 17.83 14.76
CA LEU A 122 12.29 18.36 13.39
C LEU A 122 13.30 19.47 13.10
N SER A 123 13.70 20.23 14.11
CA SER A 123 14.76 21.24 14.01
C SER A 123 16.17 20.65 13.88
N HIS A 124 16.31 19.35 14.15
CA HIS A 124 17.58 18.65 14.06
C HIS A 124 17.62 17.89 12.74
N PRO A 125 18.64 18.13 11.89
CA PRO A 125 18.87 17.29 10.72
C PRO A 125 18.90 15.82 11.17
N MET A 126 18.52 14.88 10.29
CA MET A 126 18.83 13.48 10.56
C MET A 126 20.35 13.34 10.61
N GLN A 127 20.90 13.42 11.82
CA GLN A 127 22.30 13.19 12.11
C GLN A 127 22.38 11.79 12.70
N GLY A 128 23.26 10.96 12.14
CA GLY A 128 23.43 9.58 12.55
C GLY A 128 23.29 8.59 11.39
N ALA A 129 24.05 7.50 11.48
CA ALA A 129 23.86 6.37 10.59
C ALA A 129 22.54 5.66 10.93
N ALA A 130 21.91 5.06 9.94
CA ALA A 130 20.84 4.10 10.16
C ALA A 130 21.42 2.90 10.94
N GLU A 131 20.79 2.51 12.04
CA GLU A 131 21.22 1.39 12.87
C GLU A 131 20.12 0.32 12.93
N ILE A 132 20.52 -0.93 13.16
CA ILE A 132 19.55 -2.01 13.43
C ILE A 132 18.84 -1.68 14.75
N PRO A 133 17.50 -1.75 14.81
CA PRO A 133 16.76 -1.53 16.04
C PRO A 133 17.27 -2.42 17.18
N THR A 134 17.77 -1.80 18.26
CA THR A 134 18.31 -2.52 19.42
C THR A 134 17.24 -2.84 20.47
N ASN A 135 16.10 -2.14 20.44
CA ASN A 135 14.97 -2.36 21.34
C ASN A 135 13.78 -2.95 20.57
N GLU A 136 13.74 -4.29 20.45
CA GLU A 136 12.69 -4.99 19.70
C GLU A 136 11.29 -4.82 20.31
N GLN A 137 11.18 -4.65 21.63
CA GLN A 137 9.88 -4.43 22.29
C GLN A 137 9.29 -3.06 21.95
N GLU A 138 10.13 -2.01 21.96
CA GLU A 138 9.72 -0.68 21.54
C GLU A 138 9.35 -0.66 20.05
N LEU A 139 10.14 -1.33 19.20
CA LEU A 139 9.83 -1.48 17.78
C LEU A 139 8.49 -2.19 17.58
N LEU A 140 8.26 -3.32 18.26
CA LEU A 140 6.99 -4.05 18.18
C LEU A 140 5.81 -3.15 18.59
N ALA A 141 5.94 -2.42 19.70
CA ALA A 141 4.91 -1.49 20.16
C ALA A 141 4.65 -0.37 19.14
N LEU A 142 5.70 0.15 18.49
CA LEU A 142 5.60 1.15 17.42
C LEU A 142 4.85 0.61 16.19
N LEU A 143 5.21 -0.59 15.74
CA LEU A 143 4.57 -1.24 14.58
C LEU A 143 3.08 -1.49 14.83
N LEU A 144 2.74 -2.03 16.02
CA LEU A 144 1.35 -2.26 16.43
C LEU A 144 0.56 -0.96 16.54
N TRP A 145 1.17 0.09 17.13
CA TRP A 145 0.56 1.42 17.20
C TRP A 145 0.25 1.98 15.81
N PHE A 146 1.22 1.94 14.89
CA PHE A 146 1.01 2.46 13.54
C PHE A 146 -0.06 1.67 12.77
N ALA A 147 -0.03 0.33 12.88
CA ALA A 147 -1.03 -0.54 12.28
C ALA A 147 -2.46 -0.25 12.78
N GLY A 148 -2.59 0.15 14.04
CA GLY A 148 -3.87 0.44 14.72
C GLY A 148 -4.42 1.85 14.51
N LEU A 149 -3.75 2.73 13.77
CA LEU A 149 -4.24 4.09 13.54
C LEU A 149 -5.57 4.12 12.80
N ASP A 150 -6.36 5.17 13.00
CA ASP A 150 -7.55 5.41 12.16
C ASP A 150 -7.12 5.60 10.69
N SER A 151 -7.98 5.21 9.75
CA SER A 151 -7.76 5.46 8.32
C SER A 151 -8.19 6.88 7.90
N SER A 152 -9.00 7.58 8.70
CA SER A 152 -9.49 8.93 8.42
C SER A 152 -8.54 10.05 8.88
N LEU A 153 -7.23 9.84 8.72
CA LEU A 153 -6.23 10.82 9.15
C LEU A 153 -6.25 12.05 8.26
N SER A 154 -6.17 13.23 8.89
CA SER A 154 -5.90 14.48 8.16
C SER A 154 -4.45 14.48 7.71
N VAL A 155 -4.22 14.38 6.40
CA VAL A 155 -2.89 14.32 5.80
C VAL A 155 -2.52 15.62 5.10
N ARG A 156 -1.23 15.97 5.17
CA ARG A 156 -0.61 17.01 4.34
C ARG A 156 0.18 16.35 3.23
N LEU A 157 -0.10 16.70 1.98
CA LEU A 157 0.73 16.28 0.85
C LEU A 157 2.03 17.10 0.81
N PHE A 158 3.14 16.44 0.49
CA PHE A 158 4.41 17.11 0.23
C PHE A 158 4.43 17.73 -1.17
N SER A 159 5.03 18.91 -1.26
CA SER A 159 5.44 19.51 -2.53
C SER A 159 6.53 18.66 -3.21
N GLN A 160 6.74 18.85 -4.51
CA GLN A 160 7.80 18.12 -5.22
C GLN A 160 9.18 18.37 -4.60
N GLN A 161 9.50 19.61 -4.23
CA GLN A 161 10.76 19.96 -3.59
C GLN A 161 10.95 19.25 -2.25
N GLU A 162 9.91 19.17 -1.42
CA GLU A 162 9.97 18.42 -0.15
C GLU A 162 10.21 16.93 -0.39
N ASN A 163 9.56 16.33 -1.39
CA ASN A 163 9.78 14.92 -1.73
C ASN A 163 11.24 14.65 -2.15
N GLU A 164 11.84 15.55 -2.92
CA GLU A 164 13.25 15.43 -3.35
C GLU A 164 14.24 15.55 -2.18
N ILE A 165 13.96 16.44 -1.22
CA ILE A 165 14.79 16.60 -0.01
C ILE A 165 14.67 15.39 0.92
N LEU A 166 13.46 14.85 1.06
CA LEU A 166 13.18 13.75 1.99
C LEU A 166 13.58 12.38 1.41
N SER A 167 13.61 12.25 0.08
CA SER A 167 14.07 11.03 -0.55
C SER A 167 15.57 10.85 -0.39
N ARG A 168 15.98 9.73 0.19
CA ARG A 168 17.41 9.39 0.34
C ARG A 168 18.06 8.89 -0.93
N GLU A 169 17.24 8.38 -1.85
CA GLU A 169 17.68 7.77 -3.10
C GLU A 169 16.86 8.30 -4.27
N PRO A 170 17.48 8.46 -5.45
CA PRO A 170 16.74 8.79 -6.65
C PRO A 170 15.78 7.64 -7.02
N PRO A 171 14.54 7.94 -7.42
CA PRO A 171 13.64 6.93 -7.96
C PRO A 171 14.11 6.49 -9.36
N ALA A 172 13.50 5.43 -9.89
CA ALA A 172 13.72 5.04 -11.28
C ALA A 172 13.36 6.17 -12.27
N PRO A 173 13.93 6.22 -13.50
CA PRO A 173 13.77 7.36 -14.42
C PRO A 173 12.32 7.72 -14.79
N ASP A 174 11.41 6.75 -14.78
CA ASP A 174 9.99 6.91 -15.09
C ASP A 174 9.12 7.24 -13.86
N ARG A 175 9.76 7.46 -12.70
CA ARG A 175 9.09 7.62 -11.40
C ARG A 175 9.52 8.88 -10.68
N ARG A 176 8.70 9.30 -9.73
CA ARG A 176 8.98 10.38 -8.78
C ARG A 176 8.52 10.00 -7.39
N TRP A 177 9.22 10.50 -6.40
CA TRP A 177 8.76 10.44 -5.02
C TRP A 177 7.53 11.32 -4.84
N LYS A 178 6.50 10.74 -4.25
CA LYS A 178 5.29 11.43 -3.82
C LYS A 178 5.03 11.04 -2.40
N GLY A 179 4.66 11.99 -1.57
CA GLY A 179 4.56 11.72 -0.16
C GLY A 179 3.56 12.59 0.58
N LEU A 180 3.33 12.16 1.80
CA LEU A 180 2.42 12.77 2.73
C LEU A 180 3.02 12.77 4.13
N SER A 181 2.50 13.66 4.96
CA SER A 181 2.80 13.70 6.37
C SER A 181 1.57 13.93 7.21
N PHE A 182 1.63 13.47 8.45
CA PHE A 182 0.63 13.77 9.48
C PHE A 182 1.31 13.74 10.84
N VAL A 183 0.73 14.45 11.80
CA VAL A 183 1.26 14.57 13.16
C VAL A 183 0.25 14.00 14.14
N LEU A 184 0.73 13.19 15.08
CA LEU A 184 -0.12 12.48 16.03
C LEU A 184 0.65 12.10 17.30
N PRO A 185 -0.05 11.90 18.43
CA PRO A 185 0.54 11.30 19.62
C PRO A 185 1.02 9.86 19.34
N CYS A 186 2.23 9.53 19.79
CA CYS A 186 2.81 8.20 19.70
C CYS A 186 3.16 7.70 21.11
N PRO A 187 2.27 6.92 21.75
CA PRO A 187 2.53 6.36 23.08
C PRO A 187 3.83 5.56 23.19
N PRO A 188 4.23 4.72 22.20
CA PRO A 188 5.51 4.02 22.24
C PRO A 188 6.72 4.95 22.41
N LEU A 189 6.72 6.10 21.71
CA LEU A 189 7.80 7.09 21.77
C LEU A 189 7.57 8.19 22.83
N ARG A 190 6.45 8.13 23.56
CA ARG A 190 6.07 9.08 24.63
C ARG A 190 6.08 10.55 24.20
N ASP A 191 5.78 10.80 22.93
CA ASP A 191 5.82 12.14 22.33
C ASP A 191 4.82 12.26 21.17
N ALA A 192 4.59 13.47 20.69
CA ALA A 192 4.01 13.68 19.38
C ALA A 192 5.05 13.37 18.31
N VAL A 193 4.64 12.66 17.26
CA VAL A 193 5.51 12.31 16.14
C VAL A 193 4.96 12.87 14.84
N ILE A 194 5.88 13.21 13.94
CA ILE A 194 5.58 13.32 12.53
C ILE A 194 5.72 11.92 11.92
N VAL A 195 4.72 11.51 11.17
CA VAL A 195 4.82 10.37 10.28
C VAL A 195 4.93 10.89 8.86
N MET A 196 5.95 10.43 8.15
CA MET A 196 6.22 10.76 6.76
C MET A 196 6.12 9.50 5.94
N ILE A 197 5.35 9.53 4.86
CA ILE A 197 5.23 8.40 3.95
C ILE A 197 5.62 8.87 2.56
N LEU A 198 6.56 8.16 1.93
CA LEU A 198 7.00 8.39 0.56
C LEU A 198 6.72 7.15 -0.30
N SER A 199 6.30 7.36 -1.54
CA SER A 199 6.09 6.31 -2.53
C SER A 199 6.70 6.73 -3.87
N ALA A 200 7.54 5.86 -4.45
CA ALA A 200 8.08 6.04 -5.78
C ALA A 200 7.06 5.55 -6.83
N LEU A 201 6.29 6.50 -7.37
CA LEU A 201 5.20 6.26 -8.32
C LEU A 201 5.55 6.79 -9.71
N PRO A 202 4.96 6.22 -10.78
CA PRO A 202 5.06 6.81 -12.11
C PRO A 202 4.66 8.30 -12.09
N VAL A 203 5.32 9.11 -12.93
CA VAL A 203 5.13 10.58 -12.95
C VAL A 203 3.66 10.97 -13.03
N GLU A 204 2.89 10.29 -13.90
CA GLU A 204 1.49 10.58 -14.18
C GLU A 204 0.48 10.03 -13.15
N VAL A 205 0.91 9.14 -12.25
CA VAL A 205 0.01 8.46 -11.31
C VAL A 205 -0.08 9.26 -10.01
N PRO A 206 -1.23 9.85 -9.65
CA PRO A 206 -1.34 10.61 -8.41
C PRO A 206 -1.13 9.71 -7.18
N LEU A 207 -0.67 10.31 -6.08
CA LEU A 207 -0.59 9.60 -4.80
C LEU A 207 -2.01 9.42 -4.24
N ASP A 208 -2.42 8.17 -4.06
CA ASP A 208 -3.62 7.84 -3.29
C ASP A 208 -3.23 7.73 -1.81
N ALA A 209 -3.55 8.75 -1.02
CA ALA A 209 -3.13 8.84 0.38
C ALA A 209 -3.72 7.70 1.23
N GLN A 210 -4.99 7.36 1.00
CA GLN A 210 -5.66 6.32 1.77
C GLN A 210 -5.10 4.95 1.44
N GLU A 211 -4.93 4.63 0.16
CA GLU A 211 -4.30 3.38 -0.27
C GLU A 211 -2.89 3.26 0.32
N THR A 212 -2.11 4.33 0.27
CA THR A 212 -0.72 4.34 0.73
C THR A 212 -0.61 4.15 2.25
N ILE A 213 -1.46 4.80 3.04
CA ILE A 213 -1.52 4.60 4.49
C ILE A 213 -1.92 3.16 4.80
N LEU A 214 -2.96 2.66 4.13
CA LEU A 214 -3.50 1.32 4.37
C LEU A 214 -2.46 0.24 4.03
N LEU A 215 -1.68 0.45 2.98
CA LEU A 215 -0.55 -0.39 2.64
C LEU A 215 0.50 -0.44 3.76
N TRP A 216 0.90 0.70 4.30
CA TRP A 216 1.87 0.74 5.41
C TRP A 216 1.33 0.16 6.71
N LYS A 217 0.05 0.38 7.03
CA LYS A 217 -0.60 -0.25 8.20
C LYS A 217 -0.55 -1.77 8.09
N LEU A 218 -0.68 -2.30 6.88
CA LEU A 218 -0.62 -3.73 6.65
C LEU A 218 0.82 -4.25 6.71
N LEU A 219 1.79 -3.58 6.09
CA LEU A 219 3.21 -3.97 6.18
C LEU A 219 3.69 -4.00 7.64
N THR A 220 3.36 -2.97 8.42
CA THR A 220 3.70 -2.89 9.85
C THR A 220 2.99 -3.98 10.68
N ALA A 221 1.70 -4.24 10.44
CA ALA A 221 0.97 -5.33 11.10
C ALA A 221 1.59 -6.70 10.82
N LEU A 222 2.02 -6.94 9.58
CA LEU A 222 2.65 -8.20 9.20
C LEU A 222 4.02 -8.39 9.85
N LYS A 223 4.84 -7.33 9.89
CA LYS A 223 6.12 -7.40 10.59
C LYS A 223 5.94 -7.61 12.09
N ALA A 224 4.99 -6.93 12.71
CA ALA A 224 4.67 -7.12 14.12
C ALA A 224 4.24 -8.57 14.41
N ALA A 225 3.38 -9.15 13.58
CA ALA A 225 2.96 -10.55 13.73
C ALA A 225 4.14 -11.53 13.59
N ALA A 226 5.05 -11.29 12.63
CA ALA A 226 6.26 -12.11 12.48
C ALA A 226 7.15 -12.05 13.73
N MET A 227 7.40 -10.85 14.27
CA MET A 227 8.20 -10.68 15.50
C MET A 227 7.59 -11.39 16.70
N ILE A 228 6.24 -11.42 16.83
CA ILE A 228 5.56 -12.14 17.91
C ILE A 228 5.74 -13.67 17.79
N HIS A 229 5.81 -14.20 16.57
CA HIS A 229 5.98 -15.64 16.35
C HIS A 229 7.44 -16.13 16.53
N GLU A 230 8.41 -15.21 16.49
CA GLU A 230 9.84 -15.51 16.69
C GLU A 230 10.25 -15.52 18.18
N GLN A 231 9.38 -15.07 19.08
CA GLN A 231 9.55 -15.06 20.54
C GLN A 231 9.03 -16.34 21.19
#